data_AF-A0A8J7U5T7-F1
#
_entry.id   AF-A0A8J7U5T7-F1
#
_cell.length_a   1.000
_cell.length_b   1.000
_cell.length_c   1.000
_cell.angle_alpha   90.00
_cell.angle_beta   90.00
_cell.angle_gamma   90.00
#
_symmetry.space_group_name_H-M   'P 1'
#
loop_
_entity.id
_entity.type
_entity.pdbx_description
1 polymer ?
#
loop_
_entity_poly.entity_id
_entity_poly.type
_entity_poly.pdbx_seq_one_letter_code
_entity_poly.pdbx_strand_id
1 'polypeptide(L)'
;MAEAIKKDFPLEARKKWFDFIAFLSSYTLTDRLDIWHEHAADRMPDSILEFSTYKEYEGPNKDDDLSVESEEFYRLQSLFRTTPPYILSLIEIIFDIATVELYGGIRPPAIESLKDINKFIKLAWDNNVTLPDHQLFRRHQPTNTFYGDCFKMPLPEILLGLAPPRQ
;
A
#
# COMPACT_ATOMS: atom_id res chain seq x y z
N MET A 1 -8.28 -10.78 -14.01
CA MET A 1 -7.33 -10.36 -12.95
C MET A 1 -6.42 -11.50 -12.49
N ALA A 2 -6.96 -12.68 -12.12
CA ALA A 2 -6.16 -13.81 -11.65
C ALA A 2 -5.22 -14.46 -12.70
N GLU A 3 -5.45 -14.25 -14.01
CA GLU A 3 -4.58 -14.82 -15.06
C GLU A 3 -3.34 -13.96 -15.37
N ALA A 4 -3.40 -12.64 -15.19
CA ALA A 4 -2.24 -11.75 -15.39
C ALA A 4 -1.22 -11.91 -14.25
N ILE A 5 -1.70 -12.02 -13.00
CA ILE A 5 -0.85 -12.22 -11.81
C ILE A 5 -0.18 -13.61 -11.82
N LYS A 6 -0.75 -14.60 -12.53
CA LYS A 6 -0.18 -15.96 -12.63
C LYS A 6 1.01 -16.05 -13.58
N LYS A 7 1.16 -15.13 -14.54
CA LYS A 7 2.20 -15.23 -15.59
C LYS A 7 3.51 -14.53 -15.20
N ASP A 8 3.44 -13.49 -14.35
CA ASP A 8 4.58 -12.61 -14.09
C ASP A 8 5.14 -12.68 -12.66
N PHE A 9 4.51 -13.41 -11.72
CA PHE A 9 5.00 -13.53 -10.34
C PHE A 9 5.12 -14.98 -9.84
N PRO A 10 6.34 -15.43 -9.45
CA PRO A 10 6.55 -16.69 -8.75
C PRO A 10 5.66 -16.81 -7.50
N LEU A 11 5.28 -18.03 -7.12
CA LEU A 11 4.43 -18.29 -5.94
C LEU A 11 4.98 -17.63 -4.66
N GLU A 12 6.29 -17.69 -4.46
CA GLU A 12 6.97 -17.06 -3.32
C GLU A 12 6.84 -15.53 -3.31
N ALA A 13 6.90 -14.90 -4.49
CA ALA A 13 6.70 -13.46 -4.59
C ALA A 13 5.25 -13.06 -4.27
N ARG A 14 4.27 -13.91 -4.63
CA ARG A 14 2.86 -13.68 -4.28
C ARG A 14 2.62 -13.72 -2.77
N LYS A 15 3.27 -14.64 -2.04
CA LYS A 15 3.17 -14.69 -0.58
C LYS A 15 3.78 -13.43 0.05
N LYS A 16 4.98 -13.04 -0.38
CA LYS A 16 5.64 -11.81 0.10
C LYS A 16 4.77 -10.56 -0.12
N TRP A 17 4.14 -10.45 -1.29
CA TRP A 17 3.16 -9.40 -1.60
C TRP A 17 1.93 -9.44 -0.71
N PHE A 18 1.38 -10.63 -0.47
CA PHE A 18 0.24 -10.80 0.43
C PHE A 18 0.56 -10.27 1.83
N ASP A 19 1.71 -10.64 2.39
CA ASP A 19 2.13 -10.20 3.72
C ASP A 19 2.29 -8.67 3.78
N PHE A 20 2.89 -8.08 2.75
CA PHE A 20 3.07 -6.62 2.65
C PHE A 20 1.72 -5.88 2.53
N ILE A 21 0.81 -6.35 1.68
CA ILE A 21 -0.53 -5.76 1.53
C ILE A 21 -1.37 -5.94 2.80
N ALA A 22 -1.24 -7.09 3.49
CA ALA A 22 -1.91 -7.33 4.76
C ALA A 22 -1.42 -6.35 5.84
N PHE A 23 -0.11 -6.10 5.90
CA PHE A 23 0.45 -5.05 6.76
C PHE A 23 -0.09 -3.67 6.39
N LEU A 24 -0.07 -3.28 5.11
CA LEU A 24 -0.62 -1.99 4.68
C LEU A 24 -2.11 -1.87 5.02
N SER A 25 -2.88 -2.96 5.00
CA SER A 25 -4.31 -2.94 5.35
C SER A 25 -4.58 -2.86 6.86
N SER A 26 -3.55 -3.01 7.69
CA SER A 26 -3.70 -3.03 9.16
C SER A 26 -4.11 -1.68 9.76
N TYR A 27 -4.04 -0.57 8.99
CA TYR A 27 -4.59 0.73 9.42
C TYR A 27 -6.08 0.64 9.79
N THR A 28 -6.82 -0.28 9.17
CA THR A 28 -8.25 -0.52 9.47
C THR A 28 -8.50 -1.10 10.86
N LEU A 29 -7.44 -1.58 11.54
CA LEU A 29 -7.49 -2.26 12.83
C LEU A 29 -6.88 -1.45 13.99
N THR A 30 -6.30 -0.29 13.73
CA THR A 30 -5.61 0.53 14.74
C THR A 30 -6.31 1.88 14.95
N ASP A 31 -6.27 2.37 16.18
CA ASP A 31 -6.64 3.74 16.55
C ASP A 31 -5.43 4.70 16.52
N ARG A 32 -4.21 4.17 16.36
CA ARG A 32 -2.94 4.90 16.23
C ARG A 32 -2.50 4.97 14.77
N LEU A 33 -3.24 5.73 13.97
CA LEU A 33 -2.94 5.95 12.55
C LEU A 33 -1.60 6.68 12.33
N ASP A 34 -1.19 7.51 13.30
CA ASP A 34 0.11 8.19 13.33
C ASP A 34 1.27 7.18 13.35
N ILE A 35 1.23 6.23 14.29
CA ILE A 35 2.26 5.18 14.41
C ILE A 35 2.23 4.26 13.20
N TRP A 36 1.04 3.83 12.76
CA TRP A 36 0.92 2.99 11.57
C TRP A 36 1.51 3.68 10.34
N HIS A 37 1.25 4.98 10.16
CA HIS A 37 1.77 5.75 9.04
C HIS A 37 3.30 5.78 9.03
N GLU A 38 3.94 6.05 10.17
CA GLU A 38 5.40 6.01 10.31
C GLU A 38 5.95 4.63 9.94
N HIS A 39 5.36 3.57 10.50
CA HIS A 39 5.77 2.19 10.22
C HIS A 39 5.57 1.78 8.76
N ALA A 40 4.53 2.32 8.12
CA ALA A 40 4.22 2.04 6.73
C ALA A 40 5.16 2.79 5.79
N ALA A 41 5.44 4.07 6.06
CA ALA A 41 6.39 4.88 5.30
C ALA A 41 7.78 4.23 5.26
N ASP A 42 8.24 3.70 6.38
CA ASP A 42 9.54 3.01 6.48
C ASP A 42 9.61 1.71 5.65
N ARG A 43 8.46 1.12 5.31
CA ARG A 43 8.36 -0.12 4.51
C ARG A 43 8.10 0.13 3.03
N MET A 44 7.92 1.38 2.61
CA MET A 44 7.64 1.73 1.22
C MET A 44 8.84 1.44 0.31
N PRO A 45 8.60 1.22 -1.00
CA PRO A 45 9.68 0.89 -1.93
C PRO A 45 10.81 1.91 -1.94
N ASP A 46 10.49 3.21 -1.99
CA ASP A 46 11.50 4.29 -1.94
C ASP A 46 12.39 4.19 -0.69
N SER A 47 11.78 4.04 0.51
CA SER A 47 12.51 3.94 1.78
C SER A 47 13.42 2.70 1.84
N ILE A 48 12.96 1.55 1.34
CA ILE A 48 13.71 0.29 1.40
C ILE A 48 14.80 0.21 0.30
N LEU A 49 14.51 0.74 -0.89
CA LEU A 49 15.41 0.67 -2.04
C LEU A 49 16.47 1.78 -2.06
N GLU A 50 16.28 2.87 -1.30
CA GLU A 50 17.29 3.92 -1.11
C GLU A 50 18.60 3.34 -0.57
N PHE A 51 18.51 2.35 0.32
CA PHE A 51 19.67 1.76 1.01
C PHE A 51 20.08 0.42 0.39
N SER A 52 21.39 0.20 0.30
CA SER A 52 21.91 -1.08 -0.19
C SER A 52 21.95 -2.13 0.91
N THR A 53 22.17 -1.73 2.16
CA THR A 53 22.27 -2.62 3.31
C THR A 53 21.43 -2.15 4.49
N TYR A 54 21.06 -3.08 5.38
CA TYR A 54 20.32 -2.73 6.60
C TYR A 54 21.10 -1.78 7.51
N LYS A 55 22.42 -1.85 7.53
CA LYS A 55 23.27 -0.96 8.33
C LYS A 55 23.22 0.49 7.85
N GLU A 56 23.05 0.71 6.54
CA GLU A 56 22.85 2.05 5.99
C GLU A 56 21.46 2.58 6.35
N TYR A 57 20.44 1.71 6.28
CA TYR A 57 19.06 2.01 6.66
C TYR A 57 18.91 2.36 8.15
N GLU A 58 19.53 1.58 9.05
CA GLU A 58 19.58 1.86 10.50
C GLU A 58 20.25 3.21 10.81
N GLY A 59 21.11 3.68 9.90
CA GLY A 59 21.86 4.91 10.09
C GLY A 59 22.86 4.83 11.26
N PRO A 60 23.44 5.97 11.67
CA PRO A 60 24.43 6.02 12.75
C PRO A 60 23.81 5.95 14.16
N ASN A 61 22.50 6.12 14.31
CA ASN A 61 21.81 6.19 15.60
C ASN A 61 21.02 4.91 15.86
N LYS A 62 21.61 3.99 16.63
CA LYS A 62 20.98 2.72 17.04
C LYS A 62 19.86 2.84 18.08
N ASP A 63 19.57 4.06 18.53
CA ASP A 63 18.64 4.33 19.63
C ASP A 63 17.23 4.72 19.15
N ASP A 64 17.03 4.89 17.83
CA ASP A 64 15.70 5.07 17.26
C ASP A 64 15.05 3.68 17.14
N ASP A 65 13.87 3.51 17.74
CA ASP A 65 13.08 2.29 17.71
C ASP A 65 12.67 2.02 16.25
N LEU A 66 13.53 1.34 15.50
CA LEU A 66 13.36 1.16 14.07
C LEU A 66 12.07 0.40 13.81
N SER A 67 11.21 0.97 12.97
CA SER A 67 9.96 0.30 12.67
C SER A 67 10.18 -0.96 11.83
N VAL A 68 11.33 -1.14 11.15
CA VAL A 68 11.66 -2.27 10.28
C VAL A 68 12.90 -3.02 10.79
N GLU A 69 12.71 -4.30 11.08
CA GLU A 69 13.79 -5.22 11.47
C GLU A 69 14.62 -5.69 10.27
N SER A 70 15.86 -6.14 10.54
CA SER A 70 16.80 -6.55 9.49
C SER A 70 16.28 -7.65 8.55
N GLU A 71 15.61 -8.67 9.09
CA GLU A 71 15.03 -9.76 8.29
C GLU A 71 13.94 -9.22 7.34
N GLU A 72 13.09 -8.34 7.86
CA GLU A 72 12.02 -7.70 7.10
C GLU A 72 12.56 -6.77 6.01
N PHE A 73 13.59 -5.98 6.32
CA PHE A 73 14.28 -5.12 5.35
C PHE A 73 14.76 -5.93 4.15
N TYR A 74 15.50 -7.03 4.35
CA TYR A 74 15.98 -7.85 3.24
C TYR A 74 14.85 -8.58 2.51
N ARG A 75 13.79 -8.97 3.23
CA ARG A 75 12.59 -9.57 2.63
C ARG A 75 11.91 -8.60 1.66
N LEU A 76 11.68 -7.35 2.09
CA LEU A 76 11.08 -6.28 1.29
C LEU A 76 12.01 -5.84 0.15
N GLN A 77 13.30 -5.66 0.41
CA GLN A 77 14.27 -5.28 -0.62
C GLN A 77 14.31 -6.33 -1.75
N SER A 78 14.27 -7.62 -1.40
CA SER A 78 14.16 -8.72 -2.38
C SER A 78 12.84 -8.67 -3.17
N LEU A 79 11.73 -8.38 -2.49
CA LEU A 79 10.42 -8.25 -3.13
C LEU A 79 10.41 -7.10 -4.14
N PHE A 80 10.86 -5.92 -3.74
CA PHE A 80 10.79 -4.72 -4.57
C PHE A 80 11.77 -4.76 -5.73
N ARG A 81 13.00 -5.25 -5.55
CA ARG A 81 13.97 -5.41 -6.65
C ARG A 81 13.52 -6.36 -7.76
N THR A 82 12.63 -7.29 -7.44
CA THR A 82 12.07 -8.24 -8.42
C THR A 82 10.72 -7.82 -8.97
N THR A 83 10.21 -6.67 -8.54
CA THR A 83 8.92 -6.14 -8.94
C THR A 83 9.09 -5.14 -10.09
N PRO A 84 8.24 -5.18 -11.13
CA PRO A 84 8.24 -4.17 -12.18
C PRO A 84 8.11 -2.75 -11.62
N PRO A 85 8.93 -1.78 -12.07
CA PRO A 85 8.95 -0.42 -11.51
C PRO A 85 7.57 0.26 -11.49
N TYR A 86 6.74 0.04 -12.51
CA TYR A 86 5.40 0.64 -12.56
C TYR A 86 4.50 0.18 -11.41
N ILE A 87 4.67 -1.05 -10.90
CA ILE A 87 3.90 -1.55 -9.76
C ILE A 87 4.33 -0.84 -8.48
N LEU A 88 5.65 -0.64 -8.28
CA LEU A 88 6.18 0.11 -7.14
C LEU A 88 5.62 1.53 -7.12
N SER A 89 5.65 2.21 -8.27
CA SER A 89 5.07 3.56 -8.41
C SER A 89 3.56 3.59 -8.19
N LEU A 90 2.81 2.57 -8.62
CA LEU A 90 1.38 2.49 -8.31
C LEU A 90 1.12 2.39 -6.81
N ILE A 91 1.96 1.65 -6.07
CA ILE A 91 1.85 1.47 -4.62
C ILE A 91 2.18 2.76 -3.87
N GLU A 92 3.23 3.46 -4.27
CA GLU A 92 3.57 4.79 -3.73
C GLU A 92 2.43 5.78 -3.92
N ILE A 93 1.86 5.87 -5.13
CA ILE A 93 0.72 6.75 -5.38
C ILE A 93 -0.49 6.38 -4.52
N ILE A 94 -0.78 5.08 -4.34
CA ILE A 94 -1.87 4.64 -3.46
C ILE A 94 -1.60 5.08 -2.01
N PHE A 95 -0.37 4.91 -1.55
CA PHE A 95 0.03 5.30 -0.19
C PHE A 95 -0.11 6.81 0.00
N ASP A 96 0.41 7.62 -0.93
CA ASP A 96 0.29 9.09 -0.89
C ASP A 96 -1.18 9.53 -0.85
N ILE A 97 -2.04 8.95 -1.71
CA ILE A 97 -3.48 9.24 -1.70
C ILE A 97 -4.10 8.87 -0.35
N ALA A 98 -3.70 7.75 0.24
CA ALA A 98 -4.24 7.28 1.51
C ALA A 98 -3.78 8.15 2.70
N THR A 99 -2.60 8.76 2.61
CA THR A 99 -1.96 9.47 3.73
C THR A 99 -2.05 10.98 3.64
N VAL A 100 -2.30 11.56 2.45
CA VAL A 100 -2.38 13.02 2.23
C VAL A 100 -3.40 13.70 3.15
N GLU A 101 -4.49 13.01 3.47
CA GLU A 101 -5.57 13.52 4.33
C GLU A 101 -5.43 13.12 5.81
N LEU A 102 -4.45 12.28 6.19
CA LEU A 102 -4.24 11.86 7.59
C LEU A 102 -3.98 13.07 8.50
N TYR A 103 -3.27 14.08 7.99
CA TYR A 103 -2.89 15.27 8.77
C TYR A 103 -3.63 16.56 8.35
N GLY A 104 -4.26 16.59 7.17
CA GLY A 104 -4.92 17.78 6.60
C GLY A 104 -6.42 17.91 6.89
N GLY A 105 -7.08 16.78 7.13
CA GLY A 105 -8.54 16.65 7.21
C GLY A 105 -9.19 16.77 5.85
N ILE A 106 -10.11 15.85 5.53
CA ILE A 106 -10.81 15.79 4.24
C ILE A 106 -11.53 17.13 3.98
N ARG A 107 -10.89 18.02 3.21
CA ARG A 107 -11.44 19.34 2.88
C ARG A 107 -11.68 19.43 1.38
N PRO A 108 -12.91 19.78 0.97
CA PRO A 108 -13.13 20.21 -0.40
C PRO A 108 -12.34 21.51 -0.67
N PRO A 109 -11.70 21.66 -1.84
CA PRO A 109 -11.57 20.68 -2.91
C PRO A 109 -10.26 19.87 -2.74
N ALA A 110 -10.37 18.53 -2.75
CA ALA A 110 -9.25 17.59 -2.72
C ALA A 110 -8.47 17.58 -4.06
N ILE A 111 -8.02 18.75 -4.51
CA ILE A 111 -7.35 18.96 -5.81
C ILE A 111 -6.07 18.12 -5.87
N GLU A 112 -5.34 18.02 -4.75
CA GLU A 112 -4.10 17.24 -4.69
C GLU A 112 -4.37 15.74 -4.84
N SER A 113 -5.33 15.17 -4.08
CA SER A 113 -5.72 13.76 -4.25
C SER A 113 -6.24 13.46 -5.66
N LEU A 114 -6.92 14.42 -6.31
CA LEU A 114 -7.35 14.26 -7.71
C LEU A 114 -6.17 14.21 -8.69
N LYS A 115 -5.08 14.95 -8.46
CA LYS A 115 -3.87 14.86 -9.29
C LYS A 115 -3.25 13.47 -9.18
N ASP A 116 -3.13 12.95 -7.97
CA ASP A 116 -2.53 11.63 -7.73
C ASP A 116 -3.42 10.50 -8.24
N ILE A 117 -4.74 10.60 -8.08
CA ILE A 117 -5.70 9.67 -8.69
C ILE A 117 -5.56 9.66 -10.22
N ASN A 118 -5.44 10.82 -10.86
CA ASN A 118 -5.24 10.88 -12.31
C ASN A 118 -3.89 10.27 -12.73
N LYS A 119 -2.82 10.51 -11.95
CA LYS A 119 -1.50 9.90 -12.16
C LYS A 119 -1.59 8.37 -12.05
N PHE A 120 -2.28 7.86 -11.03
CA PHE A 120 -2.55 6.43 -10.83
C PHE A 120 -3.30 5.83 -12.04
N ILE A 121 -4.42 6.44 -12.44
CA ILE A 121 -5.26 5.96 -13.55
C ILE A 121 -4.45 5.90 -14.84
N LYS A 122 -3.68 6.95 -15.14
CA LYS A 122 -2.83 7.01 -16.32
C LYS A 122 -1.79 5.89 -16.31
N LEU A 123 -1.05 5.76 -15.20
CA LEU A 123 0.00 4.74 -15.08
C LEU A 123 -0.56 3.32 -15.20
N ALA A 124 -1.74 3.06 -14.61
CA ALA A 124 -2.42 1.79 -14.70
C ALA A 124 -2.82 1.46 -16.15
N TRP A 125 -3.43 2.41 -16.88
CA TRP A 125 -3.80 2.22 -18.28
C TRP A 125 -2.58 2.04 -19.18
N ASP A 126 -1.53 2.85 -19.02
CA ASP A 126 -0.30 2.78 -19.81
C ASP A 126 0.39 1.40 -19.66
N ASN A 127 0.12 0.67 -18.56
CA ASN A 127 0.67 -0.66 -18.26
C ASN A 127 -0.37 -1.80 -18.30
N ASN A 128 -1.56 -1.58 -18.89
CA ASN A 128 -2.64 -2.58 -18.99
C ASN A 128 -3.09 -3.17 -17.64
N VAL A 129 -2.99 -2.40 -16.55
CA VAL A 129 -3.49 -2.77 -15.24
C VAL A 129 -4.99 -2.47 -15.18
N THR A 130 -5.79 -3.45 -14.76
CA THR A 130 -7.23 -3.27 -14.57
C THR A 130 -7.48 -2.41 -13.34
N LEU A 131 -8.25 -1.33 -13.51
CA LEU A 131 -8.66 -0.49 -12.38
C LEU A 131 -9.70 -1.23 -11.51
N PRO A 132 -9.68 -1.00 -10.19
CA PRO A 132 -10.65 -1.60 -9.29
C PRO A 132 -12.08 -1.10 -9.57
N ASP A 133 -13.08 -1.96 -9.33
CA ASP A 133 -14.48 -1.59 -9.54
C ASP A 133 -14.93 -0.56 -8.49
N HIS A 134 -15.15 0.67 -8.94
CA HIS A 134 -15.65 1.77 -8.14
C HIS A 134 -16.97 1.47 -7.39
N GLN A 135 -17.77 0.49 -7.84
CA GLN A 135 -18.99 0.08 -7.14
C GLN A 135 -18.73 -0.54 -5.78
N LEU A 136 -17.56 -1.18 -5.57
CA LEU A 136 -17.18 -1.72 -4.26
C LEU A 136 -17.06 -0.60 -3.23
N PHE A 137 -16.43 0.52 -3.60
CA PHE A 137 -16.24 1.67 -2.71
C PHE A 137 -17.55 2.40 -2.41
N ARG A 138 -18.52 2.39 -3.34
CA ARG A 138 -19.85 2.98 -3.08
C ARG A 138 -20.63 2.23 -2.00
N ARG A 139 -20.46 0.90 -1.91
CA ARG A 139 -21.18 0.06 -0.93
C ARG A 139 -20.71 0.26 0.50
N HIS A 140 -19.47 0.71 0.67
CA HIS A 140 -18.85 0.96 1.97
C HIS A 140 -18.58 2.46 2.20
N GLN A 141 -19.42 3.34 1.64
CA GLN A 141 -19.26 4.77 1.89
C GLN A 141 -19.39 5.09 3.38
N PRO A 142 -18.47 5.90 3.94
CA PRO A 142 -18.59 6.39 5.30
C PRO A 142 -19.93 7.11 5.49
N THR A 143 -20.72 6.68 6.47
CA THR A 143 -21.95 7.41 6.86
C THR A 143 -21.67 8.55 7.84
N ASN A 144 -20.48 8.58 8.46
CA ASN A 144 -20.04 9.63 9.39
C ASN A 144 -18.65 10.16 8.99
N THR A 145 -18.46 11.48 9.14
CA THR A 145 -17.24 12.23 8.75
C THR A 145 -16.21 12.33 9.89
N PHE A 146 -16.08 11.29 10.73
CA PHE A 146 -15.05 11.25 11.78
C PHE A 146 -13.95 10.27 11.41
N TYR A 147 -12.70 10.70 11.59
CA TYR A 147 -11.46 10.04 11.16
C TYR A 147 -11.39 8.51 11.36
N GLY A 148 -11.93 7.98 12.46
CA GLY A 148 -11.87 6.55 12.80
C GLY A 148 -13.07 5.69 12.37
N ASP A 149 -14.13 6.29 11.84
CA ASP A 149 -15.34 5.58 11.40
C ASP A 149 -15.36 5.30 9.90
N CYS A 150 -14.44 5.90 9.14
CA CYS A 150 -14.55 5.94 7.68
C CYS A 150 -14.28 4.61 6.98
N PHE A 151 -13.44 3.71 7.50
CA PHE A 151 -13.14 2.45 6.80
C PHE A 151 -12.85 1.30 7.78
N LYS A 152 -13.85 0.92 8.58
CA LYS A 152 -13.88 -0.42 9.18
C LYS A 152 -14.38 -1.43 8.13
N MET A 153 -13.61 -1.67 7.08
CA MET A 153 -13.87 -2.77 6.16
C MET A 153 -13.31 -4.07 6.78
N PRO A 154 -14.11 -5.13 6.95
CA PRO A 154 -13.58 -6.40 7.38
C PRO A 154 -12.59 -6.94 6.32
N LEU A 155 -11.34 -7.18 6.75
CA LEU A 155 -10.21 -7.77 5.98
C LEU A 155 -10.58 -8.89 4.98
N PRO A 156 -11.55 -9.79 5.25
CA PRO A 156 -11.93 -10.83 4.29
C PRO A 156 -12.39 -10.29 2.94
N GLU A 157 -13.08 -9.15 2.85
CA GLU A 157 -13.67 -8.68 1.58
C GLU A 157 -12.64 -8.02 0.65
N ILE A 158 -11.63 -7.35 1.21
CA ILE A 158 -10.49 -6.77 0.48
C ILE A 158 -9.69 -7.89 -0.21
N LEU A 159 -9.49 -9.00 0.49
CA LEU A 159 -8.73 -10.15 0.00
C LEU A 159 -9.57 -11.08 -0.91
N LEU A 160 -10.89 -11.15 -0.70
CA LEU A 160 -11.81 -11.91 -1.56
C LEU A 160 -12.00 -11.27 -2.95
N GLY A 161 -11.88 -9.94 -3.07
CA GLY A 161 -11.83 -9.26 -4.37
C GLY A 161 -10.58 -9.58 -5.21
N LEU A 162 -9.52 -10.10 -4.56
CA LEU A 162 -8.28 -10.57 -5.19
C LEU A 162 -8.28 -12.07 -5.45
N ALA A 163 -9.28 -12.81 -4.94
CA ALA A 163 -9.43 -14.22 -5.25
C ALA A 163 -9.92 -14.40 -6.69
N PRO A 164 -9.40 -15.39 -7.45
CA PRO A 164 -10.00 -15.76 -8.72
C PRO A 164 -11.49 -16.07 -8.52
N PRO A 165 -12.36 -15.79 -9.51
CA PRO A 165 -13.73 -16.28 -9.45
C PRO A 165 -13.69 -17.79 -9.23
N ARG A 166 -14.43 -18.27 -8.21
CA ARG A 166 -14.61 -19.70 -7.98
C ARG A 166 -15.28 -20.26 -9.23
N GLN A 167 -14.64 -21.29 -9.80
CA GLN A 167 -15.19 -22.07 -10.92
C GLN A 167 -16.51 -22.73 -10.52
#